data_AF-A0A7S2KX42-F1
#
_entry.id   AF-A0A7S2KX42-F1
#
_cell.length_a   1.000
_cell.length_b   1.000
_cell.length_c   1.000
_cell.angle_alpha   90.00
_cell.angle_beta   90.00
_cell.angle_gamma   90.00
#
_symmetry.space_group_name_H-M   'P 1'
#
loop_
_entity.id
_entity.type
_entity.pdbx_description
1 polymer ?
#
loop_
_entity_poly.entity_id
_entity_poly.type
_entity_poly.pdbx_seq_one_letter_code
_entity_poly.pdbx_strand_id
1 'polypeptide(L)'
;TGQGHVEYEYLIKYKGVSYMHLEWKAGSELESMNKSAKTLYRRFLKKLDAGNEEGLEDPEFDQSFIQAQKVVDEQEHEIEVEMSDAEFIQWEKDEKQRRLEEGE
;
A
#
# COMPACT_ATOMS: atom_id res chain seq x y z
N THR A 1 -2.47 37.23 8.51
CA THR A 1 -3.02 36.24 7.57
C THR A 1 -2.11 35.03 7.61
N GLY A 2 -2.48 33.99 8.35
CA GLY A 2 -1.68 32.76 8.40
C GLY A 2 -1.72 32.09 7.03
N GLN A 3 -0.61 32.11 6.30
CA GLN A 3 -0.43 31.19 5.18
C GLN A 3 -0.34 29.80 5.81
N GLY A 4 -1.47 29.09 5.83
CA GLY A 4 -1.47 27.66 6.13
C GLY A 4 -0.55 26.98 5.12
N HIS A 5 0.52 26.37 5.61
CA HIS A 5 1.43 25.61 4.78
C HIS A 5 0.65 24.38 4.29
N VAL A 6 0.28 24.34 3.02
CA VAL A 6 -0.36 23.16 2.44
C VAL A 6 0.75 22.12 2.23
N GLU A 7 0.68 21.01 2.95
CA GLU A 7 1.56 19.87 2.72
C GLU A 7 0.90 18.98 1.67
N TYR A 8 1.61 18.76 0.56
CA TYR A 8 1.12 17.88 -0.50
C TYR A 8 1.40 16.42 -0.15
N GLU A 9 0.43 15.58 -0.47
CA GLU A 9 0.56 14.12 -0.46
C GLU A 9 0.67 13.59 -1.89
N TYR A 10 1.34 12.45 -2.02
CA TYR A 10 1.62 11.81 -3.30
C TYR A 10 1.17 10.36 -3.25
N LEU A 11 0.45 9.93 -4.29
CA LEU A 11 0.00 8.55 -4.44
C LEU A 11 1.14 7.68 -4.96
N ILE A 12 1.53 6.65 -4.20
CA ILE A 12 2.73 5.86 -4.48
C ILE A 12 2.40 4.50 -5.07
N LYS A 13 2.93 4.24 -6.26
CA LYS A 13 2.97 2.90 -6.85
C LYS A 13 4.27 2.17 -6.51
N TYR A 14 4.19 1.18 -5.64
CA TYR A 14 5.33 0.32 -5.31
C TYR A 14 5.66 -0.69 -6.42
N LYS A 15 6.95 -0.95 -6.63
CA LYS A 15 7.46 -1.93 -7.60
C LYS A 15 7.17 -3.35 -7.12
N GLY A 16 6.59 -4.18 -7.99
CA GLY A 16 6.33 -5.59 -7.70
C GLY A 16 5.10 -5.86 -6.82
N VAL A 17 4.36 -4.81 -6.47
CA VAL A 17 3.12 -4.89 -5.69
C VAL A 17 1.94 -4.56 -6.61
N SER A 18 0.71 -4.99 -6.32
CA SER A 18 -0.45 -4.62 -7.14
C SER A 18 -0.87 -3.15 -6.90
N TYR A 19 -1.86 -2.64 -7.65
CA TYR A 19 -2.45 -1.32 -7.40
C TYR A 19 -3.38 -1.30 -6.17
N MET A 20 -3.71 -2.45 -5.60
CA MET A 20 -4.51 -2.53 -4.37
C MET A 20 -3.78 -1.92 -3.15
N HIS A 21 -2.45 -1.83 -3.22
CA HIS A 21 -1.59 -1.29 -2.15
C HIS A 21 -1.05 0.11 -2.48
N LEU A 22 -1.80 0.90 -3.25
CA LEU A 22 -1.47 2.31 -3.41
C LEU A 22 -1.67 3.03 -2.07
N GLU A 23 -0.72 3.91 -1.74
CA GLU A 23 -0.74 4.67 -0.49
C GLU A 23 -0.44 6.14 -0.76
N TRP A 24 -1.13 7.02 -0.04
CA TRP A 24 -0.77 8.44 0.03
C TRP A 24 0.36 8.64 1.02
N LYS A 25 1.41 9.36 0.60
CA LYS A 25 2.58 9.68 1.41
C LYS A 25 2.89 11.16 1.37
N ALA A 26 3.29 11.71 2.51
CA ALA A 26 3.79 13.08 2.58
C ALA A 26 5.17 13.19 1.90
N GLY A 27 5.48 14.37 1.36
CA GLY A 27 6.81 14.62 0.78
C GLY A 27 7.96 14.41 1.77
N SER A 28 7.72 14.69 3.06
CA SER A 28 8.66 14.47 4.16
C SER A 28 8.96 12.98 4.38
N GLU A 29 7.96 12.10 4.26
CA GLU A 29 8.14 10.65 4.29
C GLU A 29 9.00 10.19 3.11
N LEU A 30 8.69 10.61 1.89
CA LEU A 30 9.44 10.24 0.67
C LEU A 30 10.91 10.66 0.71
N GLU A 31 11.22 11.79 1.34
CA GLU A 31 12.60 12.28 1.52
C GLU A 31 13.39 11.47 2.56
N SER A 32 12.72 10.80 3.50
CA SER A 32 13.30 9.96 4.55
C SER A 32 13.35 8.46 4.21
N MET A 33 12.67 8.05 3.14
CA MET A 33 12.74 6.71 2.57
C MET A 33 14.12 6.39 1.94
N ASN A 34 14.21 5.24 1.27
CA ASN A 34 15.43 4.81 0.59
C ASN A 34 15.86 5.77 -0.54
N LYS A 35 17.13 5.64 -0.96
CA LYS A 35 17.75 6.47 -2.01
C LYS A 35 16.96 6.47 -3.33
N SER A 36 16.34 5.34 -3.69
CA SER A 36 15.57 5.22 -4.93
C SER A 36 14.31 6.07 -4.88
N ALA A 37 13.51 5.94 -3.82
CA ALA A 37 12.29 6.71 -3.62
C ALA A 37 12.57 8.21 -3.62
N LYS A 38 13.56 8.63 -2.84
CA LYS A 38 14.03 10.02 -2.75
C LYS A 38 14.45 10.61 -4.10
N THR A 39 15.18 9.82 -4.91
CA THR A 39 15.63 10.26 -6.24
C THR A 39 14.45 10.42 -7.20
N LEU A 40 13.49 9.48 -7.16
CA LEU A 40 12.30 9.52 -8.00
C LEU A 40 11.41 10.72 -7.64
N TYR A 41 11.16 10.94 -6.35
CA TYR A 41 10.41 12.08 -5.85
C TYR A 41 10.99 13.43 -6.33
N ARG A 42 12.30 13.64 -6.16
CA ARG A 42 12.96 14.86 -6.64
C ARG A 42 12.91 15.02 -8.16
N ARG A 43 12.98 13.91 -8.91
CA ARG A 43 12.85 13.95 -10.37
C ARG A 43 11.42 14.33 -10.79
N PHE A 44 10.42 13.83 -10.06
CA PHE A 44 9.02 14.18 -10.27
C PHE A 44 8.77 15.67 -10.02
N LEU A 45 9.23 16.21 -8.89
CA LEU A 45 9.11 17.64 -8.60
C LEU A 45 9.76 18.52 -9.68
N LYS A 46 10.95 18.15 -10.16
CA LYS A 46 11.62 18.88 -11.25
C LYS A 46 10.83 18.88 -12.57
N LYS A 47 10.04 17.84 -12.84
CA LYS A 47 9.16 17.80 -14.02
C LYS A 47 7.98 18.74 -13.86
N LEU A 48 7.36 18.74 -12.68
CA LEU A 48 6.28 19.67 -12.33
C LEU A 48 6.75 21.12 -12.43
N ASP A 49 7.90 21.45 -11.84
CA ASP A 49 8.48 22.81 -11.88
C ASP A 49 8.78 23.28 -13.31
N ALA A 50 9.14 22.36 -14.21
CA ALA A 50 9.41 22.67 -15.61
C ALA A 50 8.14 22.91 -16.45
N GLY A 51 6.95 22.72 -15.88
CA GLY A 51 5.67 22.77 -16.60
C GLY A 51 5.55 21.68 -17.66
N ASN A 52 6.35 20.62 -17.56
CA ASN A 52 6.34 19.51 -18.50
C ASN A 52 5.42 18.41 -17.97
N GLU A 53 4.14 18.52 -18.34
CA GLU A 53 3.13 17.52 -18.01
C GLU A 53 3.19 16.28 -18.92
N GLU A 54 3.99 16.31 -20.00
CA GLU A 54 4.16 15.15 -20.87
C GLU A 54 4.80 13.98 -20.11
N GLY A 55 4.01 12.91 -19.93
CA GLY A 55 4.40 11.71 -19.20
C GLY A 55 4.28 11.83 -17.67
N LEU A 56 3.51 12.81 -17.17
CA LEU A 56 2.86 12.67 -15.87
C LEU A 56 1.68 11.70 -16.01
N GLU A 57 1.50 10.84 -15.01
CA GLU A 57 0.33 9.96 -14.99
C GLU A 57 -0.94 10.77 -14.76
N ASP A 58 -2.05 10.26 -15.30
CA ASP A 58 -3.38 10.84 -15.11
C ASP A 58 -3.69 10.91 -13.60
N PRO A 59 -4.07 12.08 -13.05
CA PRO A 59 -4.51 12.18 -11.67
C PRO A 59 -5.76 11.33 -11.38
N GLU A 60 -6.56 11.00 -12.40
CA GLU A 60 -7.69 10.08 -12.28
C GLU A 60 -7.20 8.63 -12.42
N PHE A 61 -7.05 7.96 -11.28
CA PHE A 61 -6.70 6.54 -11.25
C PHE A 61 -7.91 5.66 -11.60
N ASP A 62 -7.79 4.84 -12.65
CA ASP A 62 -8.80 3.85 -13.01
C ASP A 62 -8.87 2.73 -11.96
N GLN A 63 -9.98 2.69 -11.23
CA GLN A 63 -10.21 1.69 -10.18
C GLN A 63 -10.30 0.26 -10.73
N SER A 64 -10.49 0.05 -12.03
CA SER A 64 -10.51 -1.31 -12.61
C SER A 64 -9.20 -2.08 -12.36
N PHE A 65 -8.07 -1.38 -12.16
CA PHE A 65 -6.76 -1.98 -11.86
C PHE A 65 -6.66 -2.65 -10.49
N ILE A 66 -7.61 -2.42 -9.58
CA ILE A 66 -7.66 -3.11 -8.28
C ILE A 66 -8.50 -4.38 -8.32
N GLN A 67 -9.27 -4.59 -9.39
CA GLN A 67 -10.16 -5.73 -9.51
C GLN A 67 -9.43 -6.94 -10.11
N ALA A 68 -9.27 -8.00 -9.31
CA ALA A 68 -8.76 -9.27 -9.80
C ALA A 68 -9.74 -9.90 -10.81
N GLN A 69 -9.27 -10.17 -12.03
CA GLN A 69 -10.08 -10.80 -13.07
C GLN A 69 -10.11 -12.33 -12.95
N LYS A 70 -8.95 -12.94 -12.68
CA LYS A 70 -8.78 -14.39 -12.57
C LYS A 70 -7.55 -14.72 -11.74
N VAL A 71 -7.66 -15.79 -10.94
CA VAL A 71 -6.51 -16.42 -10.27
C VAL A 71 -5.80 -17.34 -11.27
N VAL A 72 -4.49 -17.13 -11.42
CA VAL A 72 -3.65 -17.89 -12.38
C VAL A 72 -2.76 -18.93 -11.70
N ASP A 73 -2.49 -18.74 -10.42
CA ASP A 73 -1.60 -19.58 -9.63
C ASP A 73 -1.96 -19.43 -8.14
N GLU A 74 -1.57 -20.41 -7.33
CA GLU A 74 -1.79 -20.45 -5.90
C GLU A 74 -0.53 -20.98 -5.21
N GLN A 75 -0.15 -20.36 -4.09
CA GLN A 75 1.01 -20.76 -3.32
C GLN A 75 0.73 -20.64 -1.83
N GLU A 76 0.97 -21.72 -1.09
CA GLU A 76 0.93 -21.72 0.37
C GLU A 76 2.11 -20.91 0.92
N HIS A 77 1.81 -19.96 1.80
CA HIS A 77 2.78 -19.15 2.53
C HIS A 77 2.42 -19.15 4.01
N GLU A 78 3.42 -19.39 4.86
CA GLU A 78 3.29 -19.16 6.30
C GLU A 78 3.40 -17.65 6.56
N ILE A 79 2.37 -17.06 7.17
CA ILE A 79 2.33 -15.64 7.51
C ILE A 79 2.32 -15.55 9.04
N GLU A 80 3.31 -14.89 9.61
CA GLU A 80 3.29 -14.53 11.03
C GLU A 80 2.33 -13.35 11.23
N VAL A 81 1.29 -13.57 12.02
CA VAL A 81 0.30 -12.54 12.37
C VAL A 81 0.53 -12.14 13.82
N GLU A 82 0.85 -10.86 14.04
CA GLU A 82 0.83 -10.31 15.39
C GLU A 82 -0.62 -10.19 15.86
N MET A 83 -0.99 -10.95 16.87
CA MET A 83 -2.30 -10.92 17.51
C MET A 83 -2.18 -10.38 18.92
N SER A 84 -3.17 -9.62 19.38
CA SER A 84 -3.28 -9.33 20.81
C SER A 84 -3.61 -10.60 21.59
N ASP A 85 -3.25 -10.63 22.89
CA ASP A 85 -3.55 -11.77 23.78
C ASP A 85 -5.03 -12.17 23.75
N ALA A 86 -5.94 -11.19 23.65
CA ALA A 86 -7.38 -11.43 23.61
C ALA A 86 -7.83 -12.09 22.29
N GLU A 87 -7.26 -11.65 21.16
CA GLU A 87 -7.53 -12.25 19.85
C GLU A 87 -6.97 -13.68 19.79
N PHE A 88 -5.80 -13.90 20.37
CA PHE A 88 -5.17 -15.22 20.41
C PHE A 88 -6.02 -16.23 21.19
N ILE A 89 -6.50 -15.83 22.36
CA ILE A 89 -7.40 -16.67 23.18
C ILE A 89 -8.70 -16.99 22.44
N GLN A 90 -9.24 -16.02 21.68
CA GLN A 90 -10.47 -16.24 20.92
C GLN A 90 -10.22 -17.22 19.77
N TRP A 91 -9.13 -17.05 19.03
CA TRP A 91 -8.72 -17.95 17.97
C TRP A 91 -8.49 -19.39 18.47
N GLU A 92 -7.83 -19.58 19.61
CA GLU A 92 -7.65 -20.92 20.20
C GLU A 92 -8.99 -21.61 20.53
N LYS A 93 -9.98 -20.84 21.03
CA LYS A 93 -11.32 -21.38 21.31
C LYS A 93 -12.04 -21.79 20.04
N ASP A 94 -11.99 -20.93 19.02
CA ASP A 94 -12.65 -21.16 17.73
C ASP A 94 -12.01 -22.35 17.00
N GLU A 95 -10.69 -22.45 17.03
CA GLU A 95 -9.91 -23.57 16.47
C GLU A 95 -10.25 -24.90 17.18
N LYS A 96 -10.32 -24.88 18.51
CA LYS A 96 -10.72 -26.07 19.30
C LYS A 96 -12.14 -26.50 18.98
N GLN A 97 -13.05 -25.55 18.82
CA GLN A 97 -14.44 -25.83 18.47
C GLN A 97 -14.55 -26.43 17.06
N ARG A 98 -13.80 -25.90 16.09
CA ARG A 98 -13.75 -26.44 14.72
C ARG A 98 -13.28 -27.89 14.70
N ARG A 99 -12.21 -28.24 15.42
CA ARG A 99 -11.71 -29.63 15.50
C ARG A 99 -12.73 -30.58 16.11
N LEU A 100 -13.46 -30.14 17.14
CA LEU A 100 -14.54 -30.92 17.75
C LEU A 100 -15.72 -31.15 16.79
N GLU A 101 -16.04 -30.16 15.94
CA GLU A 101 -17.10 -30.26 14.92
C GLU A 101 -16.68 -31.12 13.72
N GLU A 102 -15.39 -31.12 13.37
CA GLU A 102 -14.80 -31.94 12.30
C GLU A 102 -14.53 -33.39 12.72
N GLY A 103 -14.63 -33.71 14.02
CA GLY A 103 -14.57 -35.08 14.54
C GLY A 103 -13.17 -35.66 14.68
N GLU A 104 -12.14 -34.82 14.80
CA GLU A 104 -10.78 -35.19 15.24
C GLU A 104 -10.67 -35.22 16.78
#